data_AF-A0A7V8WWH1-F1
#
_entry.id   AF-A0A7V8WWH1-F1
#
_cell.length_a   1.000
_cell.length_b   1.000
_cell.length_c   1.000
_cell.angle_alpha   90.00
_cell.angle_beta   90.00
_cell.angle_gamma   90.00
#
_symmetry.space_group_name_H-M   'P 1'
#
loop_
_entity.id
_entity.type
_entity.pdbx_description
1 polymer ?
#
loop_
_entity_poly.entity_id
_entity_poly.type
_entity_poly.pdbx_seq_one_letter_code
_entity_poly.pdbx_strand_id
1 'polypeptide(L)'
;MPALVGTIRRWRVARRKLTLKGIVNSLVRPGSDAVQRVTDPDPTWTSWAAERGLEYQHDGSEFEGGRYHEAVPDRRGVGEQCYGVVRGTWNDTPFAYFLRKTWRVGGRGGPAQTSGNLLITLPGTPIPDLLRMSPAEAFKAAGGELPNTGVFEWRPPDLLFGHGRWLEPQIVTGILQRITAQLALAPAELWQR
;
A
#
# COMPACT_ATOMS: atom_id res chain seq x y z
N MET A 1 -68.46 13.50 32.63
CA MET A 1 -67.57 14.65 32.94
C MET A 1 -66.20 14.11 33.33
N PRO A 2 -65.12 14.41 32.58
CA PRO A 2 -63.77 13.90 32.86
C PRO A 2 -62.96 14.91 33.69
N ALA A 3 -62.08 14.42 34.56
CA ALA A 3 -61.06 15.23 35.21
C ALA A 3 -59.67 14.60 35.03
N LEU A 4 -58.77 15.44 34.51
CA LEU A 4 -57.34 15.26 34.26
C LEU A 4 -56.53 15.05 35.55
N VAL A 5 -55.58 14.11 35.53
CA VAL A 5 -54.25 14.18 36.17
C VAL A 5 -53.38 13.14 35.43
N GLY A 6 -52.15 13.31 34.94
CA GLY A 6 -51.13 14.33 35.09
C GLY A 6 -49.82 13.63 34.71
N THR A 7 -49.14 14.13 33.68
CA THR A 7 -47.95 13.53 33.06
C THR A 7 -46.70 13.73 33.92
N ILE A 8 -45.98 12.65 34.29
CA ILE A 8 -44.56 12.73 34.67
C ILE A 8 -43.79 11.58 34.02
N ARG A 9 -43.07 11.89 32.93
CA ARG A 9 -42.06 11.00 32.32
C ARG A 9 -40.86 10.87 33.27
N ARG A 10 -40.63 9.67 33.82
CA ARG A 10 -39.35 9.34 34.48
C ARG A 10 -38.32 8.93 33.45
N TRP A 11 -37.30 9.78 33.27
CA TRP A 11 -36.05 9.43 32.61
C TRP A 11 -35.29 8.40 33.47
N ARG A 12 -35.08 7.17 32.97
CA ARG A 12 -34.10 6.25 33.56
C ARG A 12 -32.72 6.62 33.03
N VAL A 13 -31.90 7.21 33.90
CA VAL A 13 -30.45 7.30 33.70
C VAL A 13 -29.87 5.89 33.82
N ALA A 14 -29.51 5.28 32.69
CA ALA A 14 -28.76 4.03 32.69
C ALA A 14 -27.28 4.34 32.99
N ARG A 15 -26.89 4.30 34.28
CA ARG A 15 -25.48 4.24 34.68
C ARG A 15 -24.90 2.91 34.19
N ARG A 16 -24.17 2.92 33.07
CA ARG A 16 -23.32 1.79 32.66
C ARG A 16 -22.16 1.67 33.66
N LYS A 17 -22.24 0.67 34.55
CA LYS A 17 -21.08 0.17 35.29
C LYS A 17 -20.15 -0.49 34.27
N LEU A 18 -19.10 0.21 33.83
CA LEU A 18 -17.95 -0.43 33.20
C LEU A 18 -17.26 -1.28 34.26
N THR A 19 -17.51 -2.59 34.24
CA THR A 19 -16.76 -3.54 35.05
C THR A 19 -15.33 -3.61 34.53
N LEU A 20 -14.32 -3.61 35.41
CA LEU A 20 -12.91 -3.80 35.06
C LEU A 20 -12.68 -5.04 34.17
N LYS A 21 -13.49 -6.09 34.31
CA LYS A 21 -13.52 -7.24 33.38
C LYS A 21 -13.75 -6.88 31.92
N GLY A 22 -14.54 -5.84 31.63
CA GLY A 22 -14.78 -5.33 30.27
C GLY A 22 -13.57 -4.58 29.71
N ILE A 23 -12.81 -3.90 30.57
CA ILE A 23 -11.56 -3.22 30.20
C ILE A 23 -10.45 -4.26 30.00
N VAL A 24 -10.37 -5.29 30.84
CA VAL A 24 -9.41 -6.40 30.69
C VAL A 24 -9.74 -7.25 29.47
N ASN A 25 -11.02 -7.55 29.17
CA ASN A 25 -11.41 -8.22 27.93
C ASN A 25 -11.23 -7.35 26.67
N SER A 26 -11.13 -6.03 26.78
CA SER A 26 -10.72 -5.16 25.66
C SER A 26 -9.21 -5.06 25.50
N LEU A 27 -8.45 -5.21 26.59
CA LEU A 27 -6.98 -5.29 26.58
C LEU A 27 -6.46 -6.68 26.19
N VAL A 28 -7.28 -7.72 26.38
CA VAL A 28 -7.02 -9.12 25.99
C VAL A 28 -8.10 -9.56 25.01
N ARG A 29 -8.36 -8.78 23.95
CA ARG A 29 -9.02 -9.36 22.77
C ARG A 29 -7.97 -10.19 22.04
N PRO A 30 -8.15 -11.50 21.86
CA PRO A 30 -7.30 -12.32 20.99
C PRO A 30 -7.62 -12.02 19.51
N GLY A 31 -7.57 -10.74 19.14
CA GLY A 31 -7.89 -10.21 17.81
C GLY A 31 -6.67 -9.71 17.04
N SER A 32 -5.46 -9.86 17.61
CA SER A 32 -4.18 -9.47 17.00
C SER A 32 -3.30 -10.67 16.63
N ASP A 33 -3.35 -11.77 17.39
CA ASP A 33 -2.35 -12.85 17.28
C ASP A 33 -2.57 -13.77 16.08
N ALA A 34 -3.78 -13.81 15.51
CA ALA A 34 -4.09 -14.69 14.38
C ALA A 34 -3.67 -14.12 13.02
N VAL A 35 -3.28 -12.84 12.93
CA VAL A 35 -2.66 -12.29 11.72
C VAL A 35 -1.18 -12.09 12.01
N GLN A 36 -0.40 -13.14 11.77
CA GLN A 36 1.05 -13.13 11.97
C GLN A 36 1.64 -11.96 11.18
N ARG A 37 2.14 -10.94 11.89
CA ARG A 37 2.95 -9.89 11.28
C ARG A 37 4.14 -10.56 10.59
N VAL A 38 4.60 -10.00 9.49
CA VAL A 38 5.83 -10.48 8.88
C VAL A 38 6.99 -9.95 9.71
N THR A 39 7.58 -10.83 10.51
CA THR A 39 8.64 -10.50 11.47
C THR A 39 10.02 -10.88 10.98
N ASP A 40 10.09 -11.84 10.06
CA ASP A 40 11.35 -12.37 9.53
C ASP A 40 11.58 -11.90 8.09
N PRO A 41 12.81 -11.51 7.72
CA PRO A 41 13.14 -11.10 6.37
C PRO A 41 12.99 -12.27 5.40
N ASP A 42 12.52 -11.97 4.19
CA ASP A 42 12.37 -12.96 3.13
C ASP A 42 13.75 -13.23 2.47
N PRO A 43 14.32 -14.45 2.62
CA PRO A 43 15.64 -14.78 2.11
C PRO A 43 15.75 -14.64 0.59
N THR A 44 14.64 -14.80 -0.13
CA THR A 44 14.58 -14.65 -1.58
C THR A 44 14.77 -13.19 -1.99
N TRP A 45 14.10 -12.26 -1.31
CA TRP A 45 14.24 -10.83 -1.60
C TRP A 45 15.58 -10.26 -1.14
N THR A 46 16.08 -10.67 0.03
CA THR A 46 17.42 -10.26 0.49
C THR A 46 18.51 -10.72 -0.48
N SER A 47 18.46 -11.97 -0.95
CA SER A 47 19.45 -12.51 -1.89
C SER A 47 19.37 -11.80 -3.24
N TRP A 48 18.16 -11.62 -3.77
CA TRP A 48 17.94 -10.95 -5.05
C TRP A 48 18.45 -9.50 -5.05
N ALA A 49 18.22 -8.76 -3.96
CA ALA A 49 18.71 -7.40 -3.79
C ALA A 49 20.25 -7.37 -3.72
N ALA A 50 20.85 -8.24 -2.90
CA ALA A 50 22.29 -8.31 -2.72
C ALA A 50 23.05 -8.63 -4.03
N GLU A 51 22.56 -9.60 -4.82
CA GLU A 51 23.13 -9.97 -6.12
C GLU A 51 23.20 -8.79 -7.12
N ARG A 52 22.36 -7.76 -6.91
CA ARG A 52 22.21 -6.62 -7.82
C ARG A 52 22.74 -5.32 -7.22
N GLY A 53 23.36 -5.37 -6.04
CA GLY A 53 23.82 -4.18 -5.33
C GLY A 53 22.69 -3.23 -4.93
N LEU A 54 21.49 -3.77 -4.70
CA LEU A 54 20.32 -3.02 -4.26
C LEU A 54 20.23 -3.02 -2.74
N GLU A 55 19.62 -1.98 -2.17
CA GLU A 55 19.36 -1.89 -0.74
C GLU A 55 18.12 -2.73 -0.39
N TYR A 56 18.21 -3.56 0.65
CA TYR A 56 17.06 -4.25 1.25
C TYR A 56 16.78 -3.71 2.66
N GLN A 57 15.52 -3.43 2.95
CA GLN A 57 15.02 -3.17 4.29
C GLN A 57 13.82 -4.07 4.58
N HIS A 58 13.81 -4.67 5.76
CA HIS A 58 12.74 -5.61 6.15
C HIS A 58 11.38 -4.92 6.26
N ASP A 59 11.34 -3.73 6.86
CA ASP A 59 10.13 -2.93 7.10
C ASP A 59 10.36 -1.54 6.51
N GLY A 60 9.29 -0.88 6.07
CA GLY A 60 9.36 0.46 5.49
C GLY A 60 7.99 1.13 5.39
N SER A 61 7.97 2.37 4.89
CA SER A 61 6.79 3.25 4.95
C SER A 61 6.43 3.88 3.60
N GLU A 62 6.76 3.17 2.52
CA GLU A 62 6.75 3.69 1.14
C GLU A 62 5.36 3.94 0.53
N PHE A 63 4.29 3.50 1.17
CA PHE A 63 2.96 3.64 0.59
C PHE A 63 2.43 5.09 0.60
N GLU A 64 2.85 5.95 1.55
CA GLU A 64 2.40 7.36 1.63
C GLU A 64 3.38 8.27 2.39
N GLY A 65 4.64 8.36 1.94
CA GLY A 65 5.61 9.35 2.47
C GLY A 65 5.84 9.25 3.98
N GLY A 66 5.99 8.02 4.50
CA GLY A 66 6.25 7.83 5.94
C GLY A 66 5.02 7.77 6.84
N ARG A 67 3.80 7.95 6.31
CA ARG A 67 2.59 8.11 7.16
C ARG A 67 2.02 6.83 7.77
N TYR A 68 2.50 5.66 7.36
CA TYR A 68 2.10 4.38 7.96
C TYR A 68 3.30 3.63 8.54
N HIS A 69 4.13 4.32 9.32
CA HIS A 69 4.65 3.65 10.51
C HIS A 69 3.54 3.64 11.54
N GLU A 70 2.70 2.62 11.51
CA GLU A 70 2.28 1.95 12.74
C GLU A 70 1.38 0.78 12.39
N ALA A 71 1.72 -0.36 12.98
CA ALA A 71 0.90 -1.55 13.01
C ALA A 71 -0.31 -1.36 13.97
N VAL A 72 -0.98 -0.21 13.82
CA VAL A 72 -2.18 0.20 14.54
C VAL A 72 -3.30 0.27 13.49
N PRO A 73 -4.46 -0.36 13.74
CA PRO A 73 -5.57 -0.35 12.79
C PRO A 73 -5.99 1.09 12.49
N ASP A 74 -6.27 1.40 11.23
CA ASP A 74 -6.90 2.67 10.87
C ASP A 74 -8.26 2.82 11.58
N ARG A 75 -8.89 4.00 11.50
CA ARG A 75 -10.23 4.23 12.10
C ARG A 75 -11.32 3.29 11.57
N ARG A 76 -11.05 2.53 10.49
CA ARG A 76 -11.96 1.56 9.87
C ARG A 76 -11.65 0.13 10.32
N GLY A 77 -10.66 -0.06 11.20
CA GLY A 77 -10.24 -1.37 11.69
C GLY A 77 -9.50 -2.16 10.62
N VAL A 78 -8.68 -1.54 9.78
CA VAL A 78 -7.79 -2.22 8.82
C VAL A 78 -6.36 -2.07 9.28
N GLY A 79 -5.67 -3.19 9.46
CA GLY A 79 -4.23 -3.24 9.70
C GLY A 79 -3.47 -3.37 8.38
N GLU A 80 -2.30 -2.73 8.32
CA GLU A 80 -1.43 -2.71 7.14
C GLU A 80 0.03 -2.86 7.58
N GLN A 81 0.83 -3.51 6.74
CA GLN A 81 2.28 -3.62 6.88
C GLN A 81 2.93 -3.57 5.50
N CYS A 82 3.92 -2.69 5.32
CA CYS A 82 4.82 -2.71 4.18
C CYS A 82 6.12 -3.41 4.60
N TYR A 83 6.61 -4.34 3.79
CA TYR A 83 7.78 -5.15 4.13
C TYR A 83 8.51 -5.62 2.89
N GLY A 84 9.71 -6.19 3.06
CA GLY A 84 10.53 -6.67 1.96
C GLY A 84 10.86 -5.55 0.96
N VAL A 85 11.23 -4.39 1.48
CA VAL A 85 11.45 -3.19 0.70
C VAL A 85 12.81 -3.27 0.01
N VAL A 86 12.83 -3.12 -1.31
CA VAL A 86 14.05 -3.08 -2.10
C VAL A 86 14.16 -1.73 -2.82
N ARG A 87 15.30 -1.05 -2.69
CA ARG A 87 15.54 0.25 -3.32
C ARG A 87 16.84 0.24 -4.13
N GLY A 88 16.88 1.07 -5.16
CA GLY A 88 18.10 1.31 -5.91
C GLY A 88 17.78 1.82 -7.31
N THR A 89 18.66 1.49 -8.25
CA THR A 89 18.58 1.96 -9.62
C THR A 89 18.57 0.78 -10.57
N TRP A 90 17.67 0.80 -11.55
CA TRP A 90 17.61 -0.18 -12.63
C TRP A 90 17.80 0.55 -13.96
N ASN A 91 18.87 0.27 -14.70
CA ASN A 91 19.20 0.97 -15.96
C ASN A 91 19.05 2.51 -15.83
N ASP A 92 19.77 3.11 -14.88
CA ASP A 92 19.71 4.54 -14.55
C ASP A 92 18.36 5.09 -14.06
N THR A 93 17.36 4.22 -13.86
CA THR A 93 16.03 4.61 -13.36
C THR A 93 15.88 4.24 -11.88
N PRO A 94 15.73 5.23 -10.97
CA PRO A 94 15.48 4.95 -9.56
C PRO A 94 14.14 4.23 -9.36
N PHE A 95 14.12 3.26 -8.44
CA PHE A 95 12.91 2.54 -8.08
C PHE A 95 12.88 2.11 -6.61
N ALA A 96 11.68 1.84 -6.12
CA ALA A 96 11.44 1.13 -4.88
C ALA A 96 10.38 0.04 -5.08
N TYR A 97 10.68 -1.19 -4.69
CA TYR A 97 9.72 -2.28 -4.63
C TYR A 97 9.39 -2.61 -3.17
N PHE A 98 8.15 -2.97 -2.88
CA PHE A 98 7.75 -3.46 -1.55
C PHE A 98 6.52 -4.34 -1.60
N LEU A 99 6.42 -5.25 -0.63
CA LEU A 99 5.22 -6.03 -0.38
C LEU A 99 4.32 -5.29 0.60
N ARG A 100 3.02 -5.27 0.32
CA ARG A 100 1.98 -4.71 1.19
C ARG A 100 1.04 -5.81 1.64
N LYS A 101 0.97 -6.02 2.95
CA LYS A 101 0.02 -6.92 3.60
C LYS A 101 -1.07 -6.12 4.29
N THR A 102 -2.33 -6.46 4.02
CA THR A 102 -3.50 -5.83 4.63
C THR A 102 -4.41 -6.87 5.30
N TRP A 103 -5.05 -6.50 6.41
CA TRP A 103 -6.00 -7.37 7.12
C TRP A 103 -7.06 -6.55 7.87
N ARG A 104 -8.22 -7.15 8.17
CA ARG A 104 -9.26 -6.51 8.97
C ARG A 104 -9.11 -6.87 10.45
N VAL A 105 -9.20 -5.86 11.31
CA VAL A 105 -9.15 -5.92 12.76
C VAL A 105 -10.57 -5.79 13.30
N GLY A 106 -11.16 -6.92 13.74
CA GLY A 106 -12.39 -6.93 14.55
C GLY A 106 -13.68 -7.42 13.88
N GLY A 107 -13.75 -8.72 13.55
CA GLY A 107 -14.98 -9.42 13.15
C GLY A 107 -14.77 -10.27 11.90
N ARG A 108 -15.45 -11.45 11.83
CA ARG A 108 -15.39 -12.50 10.78
C ARG A 108 -14.51 -12.10 9.57
N GLY A 109 -13.20 -12.24 9.72
CA GLY A 109 -12.20 -11.66 8.82
C GLY A 109 -11.90 -12.58 7.64
N GLY A 110 -11.90 -12.01 6.44
CA GLY A 110 -11.31 -12.67 5.26
C GLY A 110 -9.79 -12.83 5.42
N PRO A 111 -9.15 -13.64 4.57
CA PRO A 111 -7.71 -13.84 4.62
C PRO A 111 -6.95 -12.52 4.44
N ALA A 112 -5.81 -12.39 5.11
CA ALA A 112 -4.89 -11.29 4.85
C ALA A 112 -4.52 -11.28 3.37
N GLN A 113 -4.43 -10.09 2.79
CA GLN A 113 -4.09 -9.91 1.38
C GLN A 113 -2.69 -9.34 1.27
N THR A 114 -1.84 -10.02 0.50
CA THR A 114 -0.51 -9.55 0.14
C THR A 114 -0.49 -9.13 -1.32
N SER A 115 0.15 -8.00 -1.61
CA SER A 115 0.34 -7.45 -2.94
C SER A 115 1.76 -6.92 -3.10
N GLY A 116 2.30 -7.00 -4.31
CA GLY A 116 3.55 -6.34 -4.68
C GLY A 116 3.28 -4.95 -5.21
N ASN A 117 4.15 -4.01 -4.87
CA ASN A 117 4.04 -2.60 -5.23
C ASN A 117 5.40 -2.12 -5.74
N LEU A 118 5.36 -1.27 -6.76
CA LEU A 118 6.55 -0.76 -7.44
C LEU A 118 6.39 0.74 -7.65
N LEU A 119 7.34 1.52 -7.15
CA LEU A 119 7.51 2.94 -7.42
C LEU A 119 8.67 3.10 -8.38
N ILE A 120 8.46 3.82 -9.48
CA ILE A 120 9.49 4.15 -10.45
C ILE A 120 9.54 5.66 -10.58
N THR A 121 10.73 6.24 -10.37
CA THR A 121 10.97 7.66 -10.64
C THR A 121 11.15 7.86 -12.13
N LEU A 122 10.34 8.71 -12.71
CA LEU A 122 10.35 9.06 -14.12
C LEU A 122 11.51 10.03 -14.41
N PRO A 123 11.97 10.13 -15.67
CA PRO A 123 13.03 11.09 -16.05
C PRO A 123 12.69 12.56 -15.81
N GLY A 124 11.40 12.87 -15.61
CA GLY A 124 10.87 14.19 -15.28
C GLY A 124 9.35 14.12 -15.09
N THR A 125 8.74 15.27 -14.79
CA THR A 125 7.28 15.36 -14.62
C THR A 125 6.60 15.13 -15.96
N PRO A 126 5.67 14.16 -16.11
CA PRO A 126 4.97 13.97 -17.38
C PRO A 126 4.20 15.24 -17.77
N ILE A 127 4.18 15.57 -19.07
CA ILE A 127 3.40 16.72 -19.55
C ILE A 127 1.91 16.60 -19.14
N PRO A 128 1.20 17.73 -18.94
CA PRO A 128 -0.18 17.73 -18.47
C PRO A 128 -1.15 16.84 -19.28
N ASP A 129 -0.91 16.70 -20.58
CA ASP A 129 -1.75 15.87 -21.44
C ASP A 129 -1.60 14.37 -21.15
N LEU A 130 -0.40 13.90 -20.78
CA LEU A 130 -0.19 12.51 -20.34
C LEU A 130 -0.79 12.26 -18.96
N LEU A 131 -0.73 13.25 -18.06
CA LEU A 131 -1.34 13.15 -16.73
C LEU A 131 -2.87 13.10 -16.76
N ARG A 132 -3.50 13.55 -17.84
CA ARG A 132 -4.96 13.43 -18.07
C ARG A 132 -5.37 12.04 -18.55
N MET A 133 -4.42 11.21 -18.98
CA MET A 133 -4.64 9.83 -19.42
C MET A 133 -4.27 8.85 -18.30
N SER A 134 -4.77 7.62 -18.39
CA SER A 134 -4.18 6.54 -17.59
C SER A 134 -2.72 6.29 -18.02
N PRO A 135 -1.84 5.82 -17.12
CA PRO A 135 -0.46 5.51 -17.51
C PRO A 135 -0.37 4.53 -18.69
N ALA A 136 -1.27 3.55 -18.78
CA ALA A 136 -1.30 2.61 -19.91
C ALA A 136 -1.58 3.31 -21.25
N GLU A 137 -2.54 4.23 -21.28
CA GLU A 137 -2.85 5.03 -22.47
C GLU A 137 -1.73 5.99 -22.84
N ALA A 138 -1.11 6.64 -21.84
CA ALA A 138 0.00 7.54 -22.04
C ALA A 138 1.24 6.83 -22.64
N PHE A 139 1.60 5.65 -22.10
CA PHE A 139 2.69 4.84 -22.66
C PHE A 139 2.35 4.37 -24.08
N LYS A 140 1.09 4.00 -24.34
CA LYS A 140 0.63 3.62 -25.68
C LYS A 140 0.70 4.79 -26.67
N ALA A 141 0.32 5.99 -26.25
CA ALA A 141 0.44 7.21 -27.07
C ALA A 141 1.90 7.56 -27.37
N ALA A 142 2.82 7.23 -26.46
CA ALA A 142 4.26 7.36 -26.64
C ALA A 142 4.92 6.21 -27.45
N GLY A 143 4.14 5.28 -27.99
CA GLY A 143 4.65 4.14 -28.77
C GLY A 143 5.16 2.95 -27.95
N GLY A 144 4.91 2.94 -26.64
CA GLY A 144 5.23 1.86 -25.70
C GLY A 144 4.00 1.08 -25.21
N GLU A 145 4.20 0.22 -24.21
CA GLU A 145 3.11 -0.55 -23.58
C GLU A 145 3.48 -0.99 -22.15
N LEU A 146 2.73 -0.55 -21.15
CA LEU A 146 2.93 -1.03 -19.79
C LEU A 146 2.60 -2.53 -19.67
N PRO A 147 3.31 -3.29 -18.81
CA PRO A 147 2.94 -4.67 -18.51
C PRO A 147 1.49 -4.77 -18.04
N ASN A 148 0.72 -5.73 -18.55
CA ASN A 148 -0.66 -5.99 -18.10
C ASN A 148 -0.76 -6.80 -16.80
N THR A 149 0.34 -6.91 -16.05
CA THR A 149 0.46 -7.76 -14.85
C THR A 149 -0.06 -7.08 -13.59
N GLY A 150 -0.49 -5.81 -13.67
CA GLY A 150 -1.04 -5.06 -12.55
C GLY A 150 -1.66 -3.72 -12.99
N VAL A 151 -1.95 -2.87 -12.02
CA VAL A 151 -2.54 -1.55 -12.24
C VAL A 151 -1.46 -0.50 -11.99
N PHE A 152 -1.40 0.49 -12.87
CA PHE A 152 -0.45 1.60 -12.79
C PHE A 152 -1.19 2.93 -12.64
N GLU A 153 -0.65 3.79 -11.79
CA GLU A 153 -1.18 5.09 -11.44
C GLU A 153 -0.06 6.15 -11.48
N TRP A 154 -0.40 7.34 -11.98
CA TRP A 154 0.46 8.49 -11.81
C TRP A 154 0.48 8.93 -10.34
N ARG A 155 1.66 9.17 -9.80
CA ARG A 155 1.88 9.82 -8.51
C ARG A 155 2.70 11.09 -8.78
N PRO A 156 2.03 12.22 -9.05
CA PRO A 156 2.72 13.46 -9.33
C PRO A 156 3.68 13.85 -8.19
N PRO A 157 4.80 14.51 -8.47
CA PRO A 157 5.13 15.10 -9.79
C PRO A 157 5.67 14.09 -10.82
N ASP A 158 6.43 13.08 -10.41
CA ASP A 158 7.31 12.31 -11.30
C ASP A 158 7.37 10.81 -10.97
N LEU A 159 6.39 10.27 -10.27
CA LEU A 159 6.36 8.85 -9.91
C LEU A 159 5.31 8.09 -10.73
N LEU A 160 5.71 6.91 -11.20
CA LEU A 160 4.81 5.87 -11.68
C LEU A 160 4.67 4.81 -10.59
N PHE A 161 3.46 4.66 -10.05
CA PHE A 161 3.15 3.66 -9.05
C PHE A 161 2.43 2.48 -9.68
N GLY A 162 2.97 1.28 -9.51
CA GLY A 162 2.38 0.03 -9.95
C GLY A 162 2.00 -0.85 -8.75
N HIS A 163 0.89 -1.56 -8.83
CA HIS A 163 0.52 -2.59 -7.86
C HIS A 163 -0.10 -3.82 -8.52
N GLY A 164 0.19 -5.00 -7.97
CA GLY A 164 -0.30 -6.27 -8.53
C GLY A 164 0.08 -7.49 -7.70
N ARG A 165 -0.13 -8.68 -8.28
CA ARG A 165 0.32 -9.97 -7.69
C ARG A 165 1.78 -10.25 -8.04
N TRP A 166 2.66 -9.30 -7.73
CA TRP A 166 4.10 -9.39 -8.02
C TRP A 166 4.83 -9.83 -6.77
N LEU A 167 4.72 -11.10 -6.40
CA LEU A 167 5.27 -11.63 -5.15
C LEU A 167 6.65 -12.27 -5.33
N GLU A 168 7.11 -12.38 -6.57
CA GLU A 168 8.33 -13.08 -6.94
C GLU A 168 9.31 -12.13 -7.66
N PRO A 169 10.62 -12.19 -7.38
CA PRO A 169 11.59 -11.26 -7.97
C PRO A 169 11.70 -11.30 -9.50
N GLN A 170 11.48 -12.47 -10.12
CA GLN A 170 11.48 -12.59 -11.58
C GLN A 170 10.38 -11.75 -12.25
N ILE A 171 9.21 -11.63 -11.61
CA ILE A 171 8.09 -10.83 -12.12
C ILE A 171 8.48 -9.35 -12.08
N VAL A 172 9.03 -8.90 -10.94
CA VAL A 172 9.49 -7.52 -10.75
C VAL A 172 10.63 -7.18 -11.68
N THR A 173 11.57 -8.10 -11.88
CA THR A 173 12.65 -7.96 -12.86
C THR A 173 12.10 -7.73 -14.27
N GLY A 174 11.13 -8.54 -14.71
CA GLY A 174 10.50 -8.38 -16.04
C GLY A 174 9.75 -7.06 -16.20
N ILE A 175 9.05 -6.61 -15.14
CA ILE A 175 8.37 -5.30 -15.11
C ILE A 175 9.39 -4.17 -15.22
N LEU A 176 10.45 -4.18 -14.40
CA LEU A 176 11.52 -3.18 -14.42
C LEU A 176 12.20 -3.14 -15.79
N GLN A 177 12.56 -4.28 -16.36
CA GLN A 177 13.16 -4.36 -17.69
C GLN A 177 12.28 -3.71 -18.76
N ARG A 178 10.96 -4.00 -18.77
CA ARG A 178 10.06 -3.44 -19.78
C ARG A 178 9.84 -1.94 -19.60
N ILE A 179 9.57 -1.49 -18.38
CA ILE A 179 9.29 -0.08 -18.12
C ILE A 179 10.54 0.77 -18.36
N THR A 180 11.70 0.37 -17.84
CA THR A 180 12.94 1.15 -18.03
C THR A 180 13.37 1.22 -19.49
N ALA A 181 13.21 0.14 -20.27
CA ALA A 181 13.46 0.16 -21.71
C ALA A 181 12.52 1.15 -22.44
N GLN A 182 11.25 1.24 -22.03
CA GLN A 182 10.31 2.18 -22.64
C GLN A 182 10.60 3.62 -22.26
N LEU A 183 10.98 3.88 -21.00
CA LEU A 183 11.40 5.20 -20.56
C LEU A 183 12.65 5.67 -21.31
N ALA A 184 13.60 4.77 -21.57
CA ALA A 184 14.81 5.08 -22.34
C ALA A 184 14.53 5.40 -23.82
N LEU A 185 13.44 4.86 -24.39
CA LEU A 185 13.02 5.14 -25.77
C LEU A 185 12.05 6.32 -25.88
N ALA A 186 11.50 6.80 -24.76
CA ALA A 186 10.53 7.88 -24.75
C ALA A 186 11.20 9.22 -25.12
N PRO A 187 10.60 10.01 -26.04
CA PRO A 187 11.11 11.33 -26.37
C PRO A 187 11.22 12.24 -25.13
N ALA A 188 12.27 13.04 -25.06
CA ALA A 188 12.53 13.93 -23.92
C ALA A 188 11.41 14.97 -23.72
N GLU A 189 10.71 15.32 -24.80
CA GLU A 189 9.61 16.29 -24.82
C GLU A 189 8.38 15.85 -24.02
N LEU A 190 8.28 14.56 -23.69
CA LEU A 190 7.21 14.02 -22.83
C LEU A 190 7.45 14.31 -21.33
N TRP A 191 8.67 14.73 -20.97
CA TRP A 191 9.12 14.95 -19.60
C TRP A 191 9.51 16.41 -19.38
N GLN A 192 8.91 17.05 -18.38
CA GLN A 192 9.25 18.39 -17.93
C GLN A 192 10.39 18.29 -16.92
N ARG A 193 11.45 19.09 -17.14
CA ARG A 193 12.60 19.23 -16.24
C ARG A 193 12.29 20.10 -15.04
#